data_AF-D8Q103-F1
#
_entry.id   AF-D8Q103-F1
#
_cell.length_a   1.000
_cell.length_b   1.000
_cell.length_c   1.000
_cell.angle_alpha   90.00
_cell.angle_beta   90.00
_cell.angle_gamma   90.00
#
_symmetry.space_group_name_H-M   'P 1'
#
loop_
_entity.id
_entity.type
_entity.pdbx_description
1 polymer ?
#
loop_
_entity_poly.entity_id
_entity_poly.type
_entity_poly.pdbx_seq_one_letter_code
_entity_poly.pdbx_strand_id
1 'polypeptide(L)'
;MALSSIKRDLDLLVDLIAKMTESTEDIPHDARIQVHIPRVLQIVHQKRPLQKLYDISVPWETSLTTFFIDRLSMLDNMLSRRDLSSFDTDFFLAIFEWIDYLLPIGREREVRRLDAAGRLPEDYILGYVETALYALLEIFQFLPHKRLREIFLAPDQRLTAVLARAWLKWPSLCRLVPTLPPRVIEACVLGFPLLHKRLKDRDLQEKARDVILPGVAYSPRRFYRRFARHIRATMVPQEPDGESFVQNHLSSIISFTHAPGFERIPRELVVALMDCLRHPNHLVPPHWYSVWAVLAPLCIPNPRTARTAVKHGLFECLVRVRLTDPATLMLPEMTKALRMTIVSPRVVRGFQTSFSHLQNNRGVFPPFDAFDEEEDSTENSFTFCFNRWDDAEFTWAKEATCCNAACPNEGGDIETLRACICGEALYCSKTCQRAHWVEGNHRRECPTSLNPEKSGTHALHPSIWIVKARDMYNIVALAARTFGDSYDQITEVPGQNAIKIDLRSLLEGREVMIHIVPETGEGKKRAMEAAQPLWHNVEVYFMHEGQTRTRLMQFVHEEHAGRFRMPFRLLTQAYTSGKVLKKTLFLRRKSKKALWPKRPSFDS
;
A
#
# COMPACT_ATOMS: atom_id res chain seq x y z
N MET A 1 -48.01 21.34 -20.60
CA MET A 1 -49.05 20.53 -21.26
C MET A 1 -48.53 19.24 -21.88
N ALA A 2 -47.45 19.23 -22.67
CA ALA A 2 -46.92 17.99 -23.26
C ALA A 2 -46.38 16.98 -22.22
N LEU A 3 -45.71 17.47 -21.17
CA LEU A 3 -45.11 16.64 -20.13
C LEU A 3 -46.10 15.95 -19.19
N SER A 4 -47.13 16.69 -18.76
CA SER A 4 -48.24 16.15 -17.97
C SER A 4 -49.06 15.12 -18.75
N SER A 5 -49.08 15.20 -20.09
CA SER A 5 -49.66 14.16 -20.95
C SER A 5 -48.79 12.92 -20.98
N ILE A 6 -47.47 13.05 -21.13
CA ILE A 6 -46.55 11.90 -21.27
C ILE A 6 -46.41 11.14 -19.96
N LYS A 7 -46.21 11.82 -18.82
CA LYS A 7 -46.19 11.18 -17.51
C LYS A 7 -47.50 10.43 -17.27
N ARG A 8 -48.64 11.08 -17.55
CA ARG A 8 -49.96 10.46 -17.47
C ARG A 8 -50.13 9.26 -18.41
N ASP A 9 -49.65 9.35 -19.65
CA ASP A 9 -49.73 8.26 -20.63
C ASP A 9 -48.84 7.07 -20.23
N LEU A 10 -47.65 7.31 -19.65
CA LEU A 10 -46.77 6.27 -19.10
C LEU A 10 -47.30 5.66 -17.81
N ASP A 11 -47.78 6.49 -16.87
CA ASP A 11 -48.42 6.04 -15.63
C ASP A 11 -49.68 5.21 -15.96
N LEU A 12 -50.50 5.65 -16.92
CA LEU A 12 -51.65 4.90 -17.42
C LEU A 12 -51.24 3.57 -18.07
N LEU A 13 -50.17 3.55 -18.87
CA LEU A 13 -49.67 2.32 -19.50
C LEU A 13 -49.19 1.31 -18.46
N VAL A 14 -48.45 1.78 -17.46
CA VAL A 14 -47.96 0.99 -16.34
C VAL A 14 -49.12 0.45 -15.50
N ASP A 15 -50.08 1.30 -15.15
CA ASP A 15 -51.24 0.93 -14.35
C ASP A 15 -52.16 -0.04 -15.09
N LEU A 16 -52.36 0.14 -16.40
CA LEU A 16 -53.15 -0.77 -17.24
C LEU A 16 -52.48 -2.14 -17.32
N ILE A 17 -51.16 -2.18 -17.51
CA ILE A 17 -50.40 -3.43 -17.58
C ILE A 17 -50.40 -4.14 -16.22
N ALA A 18 -50.19 -3.41 -15.12
CA ALA A 18 -50.26 -3.98 -13.77
C ALA A 18 -51.63 -4.62 -13.50
N LYS A 19 -52.72 -3.94 -13.84
CA LYS A 19 -54.09 -4.46 -13.71
C LYS A 19 -54.38 -5.67 -14.59
N MET A 20 -53.77 -5.75 -15.78
CA MET A 20 -53.94 -6.89 -16.68
C MET A 20 -53.07 -8.10 -16.30
N THR A 21 -51.95 -7.87 -15.62
CA THR A 21 -51.11 -8.97 -15.11
C THR A 21 -51.84 -9.75 -14.01
N GLU A 22 -52.79 -9.09 -13.33
CA GLU A 22 -53.71 -9.69 -12.36
C GLU A 22 -54.90 -10.43 -13.02
N SER A 23 -55.26 -10.12 -14.28
CA SER A 23 -56.47 -10.66 -14.95
C SER A 23 -56.23 -11.91 -15.81
N THR A 24 -55.00 -12.42 -15.93
CA THR A 24 -54.62 -13.54 -16.83
C THR A 24 -54.96 -13.33 -18.31
N GLU A 25 -55.24 -12.09 -18.73
CA GLU A 25 -55.52 -11.74 -20.12
C GLU A 25 -54.24 -11.56 -20.94
N ASP A 26 -54.32 -11.81 -22.25
CA ASP A 26 -53.18 -11.74 -23.18
C ASP A 26 -52.77 -10.28 -23.45
N ILE A 27 -51.81 -9.81 -22.67
CA ILE A 27 -51.34 -8.41 -22.60
C ILE A 27 -50.96 -7.77 -23.95
N PRO A 28 -50.26 -8.46 -24.88
CA PRO A 28 -49.82 -7.88 -26.15
C PRO A 28 -50.95 -7.48 -27.09
N HIS A 29 -52.18 -7.98 -26.91
CA HIS A 29 -53.28 -7.81 -27.87
C HIS A 29 -54.40 -6.89 -27.39
N ASP A 30 -54.29 -6.29 -26.20
CA ASP A 30 -55.32 -5.40 -25.69
C ASP A 30 -55.36 -4.07 -26.46
N ALA A 31 -56.52 -3.79 -27.05
CA ALA A 31 -56.77 -2.59 -27.83
C ALA A 31 -56.51 -1.28 -27.05
N ARG A 32 -56.68 -1.29 -25.72
CA ARG A 32 -56.40 -0.16 -24.83
C ARG A 32 -54.91 0.14 -24.79
N ILE A 33 -54.04 -0.88 -24.73
CA ILE A 33 -52.58 -0.73 -24.74
C ILE A 33 -52.09 -0.34 -26.15
N GLN A 34 -52.65 -0.97 -27.19
CA GLN A 34 -52.22 -0.77 -28.58
C GLN A 34 -52.41 0.67 -29.10
N VAL A 35 -53.34 1.44 -28.55
CA VAL A 35 -53.52 2.87 -28.92
C VAL A 35 -52.37 3.74 -28.41
N HIS A 36 -51.74 3.37 -27.28
CA HIS A 36 -50.68 4.16 -26.68
C HIS A 36 -49.28 3.79 -27.20
N ILE A 37 -49.05 2.53 -27.61
CA ILE A 37 -47.75 2.05 -28.11
C ILE A 37 -47.18 2.89 -29.28
N PRO A 38 -47.92 3.13 -30.39
CA PRO A 38 -47.42 3.94 -31.51
C PRO A 38 -47.13 5.38 -31.10
N ARG A 39 -47.87 5.93 -30.14
CA ARG A 39 -47.67 7.30 -29.64
C ARG A 39 -46.40 7.40 -28.79
N VAL A 40 -46.12 6.41 -27.94
CA VAL A 40 -44.87 6.30 -27.18
C VAL A 40 -43.69 6.13 -28.15
N LEU A 41 -43.77 5.21 -29.11
CA LEU A 41 -42.73 4.99 -30.12
C LEU A 41 -42.49 6.23 -30.98
N GLN A 42 -43.53 6.90 -31.43
CA GLN A 42 -43.42 8.13 -32.21
C GLN A 42 -42.70 9.24 -31.41
N ILE A 43 -42.98 9.34 -30.11
CA ILE A 43 -42.32 10.32 -29.23
C ILE A 43 -40.84 9.95 -29.04
N VAL A 44 -40.54 8.68 -28.75
CA VAL A 44 -39.16 8.17 -28.59
C VAL A 44 -38.34 8.37 -29.87
N HIS A 45 -38.91 8.05 -31.04
CA HIS A 45 -38.21 8.05 -32.33
C HIS A 45 -38.16 9.39 -33.05
N GLN A 46 -39.24 10.20 -33.06
CA GLN A 46 -39.29 11.42 -33.90
C GLN A 46 -38.67 12.64 -33.24
N LYS A 47 -38.46 12.62 -31.92
CA LYS A 47 -38.12 13.81 -31.14
C LYS A 47 -37.33 13.34 -29.94
N ARG A 48 -35.98 13.36 -29.99
CA ARG A 48 -35.08 13.10 -28.84
C ARG A 48 -35.75 13.61 -27.54
N PRO A 49 -36.46 12.76 -26.77
CA PRO A 49 -37.58 13.23 -25.93
C PRO A 49 -37.15 14.25 -24.89
N LEU A 50 -35.94 14.06 -24.38
CA LEU A 50 -35.27 14.93 -23.44
C LEU A 50 -35.05 16.35 -24.00
N GLN A 51 -34.71 16.53 -25.29
CA GLN A 51 -34.48 17.88 -25.83
C GLN A 51 -35.75 18.77 -25.84
N LYS A 52 -36.96 18.21 -26.02
CA LYS A 52 -38.23 18.98 -25.97
C LYS A 52 -38.85 19.06 -24.58
N LEU A 53 -38.41 18.20 -23.66
CA LEU A 53 -38.80 18.22 -22.26
C LEU A 53 -38.33 19.50 -21.55
N TYR A 54 -37.20 20.08 -21.97
CA TYR A 54 -36.51 21.15 -21.23
C TYR A 54 -36.48 22.52 -21.94
N ASP A 55 -37.05 22.65 -23.15
CA ASP A 55 -37.38 23.97 -23.76
C ASP A 55 -38.53 24.68 -23.02
N ILE A 56 -39.17 23.98 -22.08
CA ILE A 56 -40.24 24.48 -21.21
C ILE A 56 -39.73 24.34 -19.78
N SER A 57 -39.79 25.42 -18.99
CA SER A 57 -39.51 25.45 -17.55
C SER A 57 -40.01 24.16 -16.86
N VAL A 58 -39.08 23.28 -16.48
CA VAL A 58 -39.43 21.93 -16.05
C VAL A 58 -39.94 21.93 -14.61
N PRO A 59 -41.07 21.25 -14.31
CA PRO A 59 -41.48 20.99 -12.95
C PRO A 59 -40.43 20.11 -12.25
N TRP A 60 -39.86 20.65 -11.19
CA TRP A 60 -38.66 20.23 -10.45
C TRP A 60 -38.84 18.94 -9.63
N GLU A 61 -40.00 18.30 -9.74
CA GLU A 61 -40.41 17.18 -8.90
C GLU A 61 -40.36 15.89 -9.73
N THR A 62 -39.56 14.93 -9.27
CA THR A 62 -39.28 13.56 -9.79
C THR A 62 -38.18 13.38 -10.83
N SER A 63 -37.36 12.35 -10.57
CA SER A 63 -36.27 11.75 -11.36
C SER A 63 -36.78 11.15 -12.67
N LEU A 64 -37.34 11.99 -13.54
CA LEU A 64 -37.94 11.58 -14.81
C LEU A 64 -36.98 10.72 -15.65
N THR A 65 -35.67 10.91 -15.60
CA THR A 65 -34.75 10.11 -16.43
C THR A 65 -34.68 8.64 -15.99
N THR A 66 -34.55 8.37 -14.69
CA THR A 66 -34.51 7.00 -14.13
C THR A 66 -35.87 6.33 -14.26
N PHE A 67 -36.94 7.07 -13.94
CA PHE A 67 -38.31 6.62 -14.15
C PHE A 67 -38.57 6.22 -15.61
N PHE A 68 -38.15 7.02 -16.59
CA PHE A 68 -38.40 6.71 -17.99
C PHE A 68 -37.60 5.51 -18.48
N ILE A 69 -36.33 5.36 -18.09
CA ILE A 69 -35.49 4.22 -18.51
C ILE A 69 -36.02 2.92 -17.91
N ASP A 70 -36.36 2.91 -16.61
CA ASP A 70 -36.92 1.73 -15.94
C ASP A 70 -38.28 1.35 -16.51
N ARG A 71 -39.17 2.33 -16.70
CA ARG A 71 -40.49 2.07 -17.27
C ARG A 71 -40.42 1.61 -18.72
N LEU A 72 -39.59 2.22 -19.57
CA LEU A 72 -39.44 1.79 -20.96
C LEU A 72 -38.79 0.41 -21.08
N SER A 73 -37.84 0.08 -20.20
CA SER A 73 -37.23 -1.26 -20.14
C SER A 73 -38.20 -2.32 -19.64
N MET A 74 -39.01 -1.98 -18.62
CA MET A 74 -40.09 -2.84 -18.13
C MET A 74 -41.12 -3.08 -19.23
N LEU A 75 -41.53 -2.04 -19.96
CA LEU A 75 -42.49 -2.13 -21.06
C LEU A 75 -41.96 -2.95 -22.24
N ASP A 76 -40.68 -2.80 -22.62
CA ASP A 76 -40.05 -3.65 -23.64
C ASP A 76 -40.12 -5.14 -23.26
N ASN A 77 -39.73 -5.46 -22.02
CA ASN A 77 -39.77 -6.83 -21.52
C ASN A 77 -41.21 -7.40 -21.46
N MET A 78 -42.17 -6.61 -20.97
CA MET A 78 -43.56 -7.06 -20.83
C MET A 78 -44.27 -7.20 -22.17
N LEU A 79 -43.93 -6.37 -23.16
CA LEU A 79 -44.59 -6.36 -24.46
C LEU A 79 -43.82 -7.13 -25.54
N SER A 80 -42.61 -7.62 -25.23
CA SER A 80 -41.67 -8.22 -26.21
C SER A 80 -41.40 -7.31 -27.42
N ARG A 81 -41.35 -6.00 -27.19
CA ARG A 81 -41.27 -4.95 -28.24
C ARG A 81 -39.96 -4.18 -28.13
N ARG A 82 -38.90 -4.75 -28.72
CA ARG A 82 -37.51 -4.22 -28.70
C ARG A 82 -37.35 -2.81 -29.28
N ASP A 83 -38.35 -2.32 -29.99
CA ASP A 83 -38.39 -0.96 -30.53
C ASP A 83 -38.75 0.11 -29.48
N LEU A 84 -39.39 -0.29 -28.37
CA LEU A 84 -39.70 0.58 -27.21
C LEU A 84 -38.46 0.91 -26.36
N SER A 85 -37.44 0.05 -26.41
CA SER A 85 -36.15 0.18 -25.72
C SER A 85 -35.00 0.41 -26.71
N SER A 86 -35.27 1.12 -27.82
CA SER A 86 -34.24 1.48 -28.81
C SER A 86 -33.27 2.55 -28.30
N PHE A 87 -32.81 2.43 -27.04
CA PHE A 87 -31.74 3.19 -26.42
C PHE A 87 -30.45 3.01 -27.23
N ASP A 88 -30.39 3.72 -28.33
CA ASP A 88 -29.25 3.78 -29.22
C ASP A 88 -28.18 4.67 -28.61
N THR A 89 -27.05 4.74 -29.29
CA THR A 89 -25.93 5.55 -28.85
C THR A 89 -26.31 7.02 -28.68
N ASP A 90 -27.10 7.57 -29.60
CA ASP A 90 -27.51 8.98 -29.59
C ASP A 90 -28.34 9.35 -28.37
N PHE A 91 -29.27 8.48 -27.96
CA PHE A 91 -30.06 8.66 -26.75
C PHE A 91 -29.17 8.81 -25.50
N PHE A 92 -28.20 7.91 -25.34
CA PHE A 92 -27.29 7.95 -24.20
C PHE A 92 -26.35 9.16 -24.24
N LEU A 93 -25.85 9.53 -25.43
CA LEU A 93 -25.03 10.73 -25.59
C LEU A 93 -25.77 11.98 -25.14
N ALA A 94 -27.04 12.13 -25.51
CA ALA A 94 -27.86 13.24 -25.06
C ALA A 94 -28.02 13.23 -23.53
N ILE A 95 -28.31 12.08 -22.91
CA ILE A 95 -28.40 11.97 -21.44
C ILE A 95 -27.10 12.41 -20.77
N PHE A 96 -25.95 11.97 -21.26
CA PHE A 96 -24.67 12.31 -20.65
C PHE A 96 -24.30 13.78 -20.82
N GLU A 97 -24.67 14.40 -21.93
CA GLU A 97 -24.52 15.84 -22.13
C GLU A 97 -25.36 16.63 -21.10
N TRP A 98 -26.60 16.20 -20.86
CA TRP A 98 -27.46 16.80 -19.85
C TRP A 98 -26.91 16.63 -18.44
N ILE A 99 -26.48 15.42 -18.09
CA ILE A 99 -25.85 15.18 -16.79
C ILE A 99 -24.60 16.04 -16.64
N ASP A 100 -23.75 16.14 -17.67
CA ASP A 100 -22.56 17.00 -17.62
C ASP A 100 -22.91 18.48 -17.43
N TYR A 101 -23.99 18.93 -18.06
CA TYR A 101 -24.49 20.30 -17.98
C TYR A 101 -25.05 20.65 -16.60
N LEU A 102 -25.80 19.74 -15.98
CA LEU A 102 -26.52 20.02 -14.74
C LEU A 102 -25.74 19.62 -13.48
N LEU A 103 -24.75 18.73 -13.59
CA LEU A 103 -23.99 18.27 -12.42
C LEU A 103 -23.17 19.42 -11.80
N PRO A 104 -23.42 19.78 -10.53
CA PRO A 104 -22.74 20.89 -9.85
C PRO A 104 -21.25 20.64 -9.57
N ILE A 105 -20.78 19.40 -9.73
CA ILE A 105 -19.42 19.00 -9.37
C ILE A 105 -18.42 19.67 -10.31
N GLY A 106 -17.51 20.49 -9.76
CA GLY A 106 -16.58 21.29 -10.52
C GLY A 106 -17.11 22.63 -11.05
N ARG A 107 -18.35 22.99 -10.68
CA ARG A 107 -19.03 24.27 -10.99
C ARG A 107 -19.41 24.99 -9.69
N GLU A 108 -18.54 24.88 -8.68
CA GLU A 108 -18.87 25.30 -7.32
C GLU A 108 -19.11 26.82 -7.22
N ARG A 109 -18.49 27.61 -8.11
CA ARG A 109 -18.67 29.06 -8.16
C ARG A 109 -20.04 29.43 -8.71
N GLU A 110 -20.48 28.74 -9.75
CA GLU A 110 -21.77 28.96 -10.41
C GLU A 110 -22.92 28.58 -9.46
N VAL A 111 -22.79 27.44 -8.78
CA VAL A 111 -23.75 26.98 -7.77
C VAL A 111 -23.88 28.00 -6.64
N ARG A 112 -22.75 28.48 -6.09
CA ARG A 112 -22.77 29.53 -5.04
C ARG A 112 -23.40 30.83 -5.50
N ARG A 113 -23.26 31.21 -6.78
CA ARG A 113 -23.89 32.42 -7.33
C ARG A 113 -25.41 32.27 -7.40
N LEU A 114 -25.89 31.10 -7.79
CA LEU A 114 -27.31 30.79 -7.85
C LEU A 114 -27.93 30.69 -6.45
N ASP A 115 -27.21 30.09 -5.50
CA ASP A 115 -27.58 30.00 -4.09
C ASP A 115 -27.65 31.40 -3.44
N ALA A 116 -26.62 32.23 -3.61
CA ALA A 116 -26.62 33.62 -3.14
C ALA A 116 -27.73 34.48 -3.76
N ALA A 117 -28.27 34.08 -4.91
CA ALA A 117 -29.42 34.73 -5.55
C ALA A 117 -30.78 34.20 -5.06
N GLY A 118 -30.81 33.26 -4.10
CA GLY A 118 -32.02 32.61 -3.60
C GLY A 118 -32.70 31.71 -4.62
N ARG A 119 -31.96 31.22 -5.63
CA ARG A 119 -32.52 30.47 -6.78
C ARG A 119 -32.34 28.96 -6.68
N LEU A 120 -31.68 28.46 -5.65
CA LEU A 120 -31.43 27.03 -5.45
C LEU A 120 -31.96 26.58 -4.09
N PRO A 121 -32.97 25.69 -4.05
CA PRO A 121 -33.29 24.94 -2.84
C PRO A 121 -32.12 24.01 -2.49
N GLU A 122 -31.69 23.96 -1.22
CA GLU A 122 -30.58 23.09 -0.78
C GLU A 122 -30.82 21.61 -1.14
N ASP A 123 -32.05 21.13 -0.96
CA ASP A 123 -32.45 19.75 -1.23
C ASP A 123 -32.40 19.38 -2.72
N TYR A 124 -32.51 20.38 -3.62
CA TYR A 124 -32.54 20.17 -5.06
C TYR A 124 -31.19 19.69 -5.59
N ILE A 125 -30.11 20.32 -5.12
CA ILE A 125 -28.75 20.01 -5.59
C ILE A 125 -28.41 18.56 -5.24
N LEU A 126 -28.74 18.15 -4.01
CA LEU A 126 -28.48 16.78 -3.55
C LEU A 126 -29.33 15.76 -4.29
N GLY A 127 -30.65 15.96 -4.36
CA GLY A 127 -31.56 15.02 -5.02
C GLY A 127 -31.22 14.83 -6.51
N TYR A 128 -30.85 15.91 -7.21
CA TYR A 128 -30.42 15.82 -8.60
C TYR A 128 -29.07 15.11 -8.75
N VAL A 129 -28.06 15.49 -7.95
CA VAL A 129 -26.73 14.85 -8.00
C VAL A 129 -26.84 13.35 -7.75
N GLU A 130 -27.60 12.96 -6.73
CA GLU A 130 -27.86 11.57 -6.40
C GLU A 130 -28.50 10.86 -7.59
N THR A 131 -29.64 11.35 -8.06
CA THR A 131 -30.38 10.78 -9.21
C THR A 131 -29.49 10.62 -10.43
N ALA A 132 -28.74 11.67 -10.80
CA ALA A 132 -27.92 11.66 -12.00
C ALA A 132 -26.78 10.65 -11.90
N LEU A 133 -26.08 10.60 -10.76
CA LEU A 133 -24.97 9.68 -10.57
C LEU A 133 -25.43 8.21 -10.48
N TYR A 134 -26.55 7.93 -9.82
CA TYR A 134 -27.11 6.58 -9.78
C TYR A 134 -27.63 6.13 -11.15
N ALA A 135 -28.30 7.02 -11.90
CA ALA A 135 -28.68 6.71 -13.27
C ALA A 135 -27.45 6.35 -14.13
N LEU A 136 -26.31 7.04 -13.97
CA LEU A 136 -25.08 6.64 -14.64
C LEU A 136 -24.63 5.23 -14.22
N LEU A 137 -24.61 4.94 -12.91
CA LEU A 137 -24.21 3.63 -12.39
C LEU A 137 -25.10 2.49 -12.90
N GLU A 138 -26.42 2.67 -12.88
CA GLU A 138 -27.39 1.71 -13.38
C GLU A 138 -27.22 1.48 -14.88
N ILE A 139 -27.06 2.55 -15.66
CA ILE A 139 -26.75 2.45 -17.09
C ILE A 139 -25.48 1.59 -17.27
N PHE A 140 -24.41 1.79 -16.50
CA PHE A 140 -23.22 0.94 -16.61
C PHE A 140 -23.45 -0.52 -16.22
N GLN A 141 -24.30 -0.74 -15.23
CA GLN A 141 -24.56 -2.07 -14.70
C GLN A 141 -25.36 -2.91 -15.69
N PHE A 142 -26.37 -2.31 -16.32
CA PHE A 142 -27.32 -3.04 -17.17
C PHE A 142 -26.99 -2.97 -18.66
N LEU A 143 -26.20 -2.00 -19.11
CA LEU A 143 -25.91 -1.85 -20.52
C LEU A 143 -24.98 -2.97 -21.05
N PRO A 144 -25.33 -3.61 -22.20
CA PRO A 144 -24.46 -4.59 -22.83
C PRO A 144 -23.09 -4.01 -23.21
N HIS A 145 -22.02 -4.81 -23.06
CA HIS A 145 -20.63 -4.38 -23.35
C HIS A 145 -20.49 -3.77 -24.76
N LYS A 146 -21.15 -4.35 -25.76
CA LYS A 146 -21.14 -3.85 -27.14
C LYS A 146 -21.67 -2.42 -27.23
N ARG A 147 -22.79 -2.13 -26.56
CA ARG A 147 -23.40 -0.79 -26.58
C ARG A 147 -22.59 0.21 -25.77
N LEU A 148 -22.06 -0.20 -24.61
CA LEU A 148 -21.13 0.63 -23.83
C LEU A 148 -19.90 1.03 -24.66
N ARG A 149 -19.35 0.10 -25.44
CA ARG A 149 -18.25 0.36 -26.37
C ARG A 149 -18.64 1.36 -27.46
N GLU A 150 -19.80 1.20 -28.08
CA GLU A 150 -20.29 2.13 -29.13
C GLU A 150 -20.44 3.55 -28.58
N ILE A 151 -21.04 3.70 -27.39
CA ILE A 151 -21.14 4.97 -26.68
C ILE A 151 -19.76 5.55 -26.40
N PHE A 152 -18.84 4.76 -25.86
CA PHE A 152 -17.52 5.24 -25.48
C PHE A 152 -16.67 5.66 -26.69
N LEU A 153 -16.87 5.01 -27.84
CA LEU A 153 -16.18 5.33 -29.08
C LEU A 153 -16.80 6.52 -29.83
N ALA A 154 -18.00 6.95 -29.47
CA ALA A 154 -18.62 8.11 -30.08
C ALA A 154 -17.81 9.38 -29.76
N PRO A 155 -17.59 10.27 -30.76
CA PRO A 155 -16.72 11.44 -30.61
C PRO A 155 -17.22 12.42 -29.55
N ASP A 156 -18.53 12.49 -29.36
CA ASP A 156 -19.18 13.47 -28.49
C ASP A 156 -19.49 12.93 -27.08
N GLN A 157 -18.99 11.73 -26.72
CA GLN A 157 -19.28 11.18 -25.39
C GLN A 157 -18.71 12.06 -24.28
N ARG A 158 -19.58 12.47 -23.35
CA ARG A 158 -19.20 13.21 -22.13
C ARG A 158 -19.05 12.32 -20.92
N LEU A 159 -19.49 11.07 -21.02
CA LEU A 159 -19.61 10.12 -19.93
C LEU A 159 -18.33 9.97 -19.10
N THR A 160 -17.21 9.73 -19.77
CA THR A 160 -15.91 9.54 -19.10
C THR A 160 -15.49 10.80 -18.36
N ALA A 161 -15.69 11.97 -18.96
CA ALA A 161 -15.34 13.25 -18.38
C ALA A 161 -16.22 13.59 -17.16
N VAL A 162 -17.52 13.29 -17.23
CA VAL A 162 -18.45 13.43 -16.11
C VAL A 162 -18.00 12.57 -14.93
N LEU A 163 -17.76 11.29 -15.14
CA LEU A 163 -17.33 10.39 -14.07
C LEU A 163 -15.96 10.74 -13.51
N ALA A 164 -15.00 11.06 -14.38
CA ALA A 164 -13.68 11.50 -13.94
C ALA A 164 -13.80 12.79 -13.11
N ARG A 165 -14.65 13.74 -13.51
CA ARG A 165 -14.87 14.98 -12.74
C ARG A 165 -15.53 14.69 -11.39
N ALA A 166 -16.56 13.84 -11.36
CA ALA A 166 -17.22 13.41 -10.13
C ALA A 166 -16.19 12.79 -9.17
N TRP A 167 -15.44 11.79 -9.65
CA TRP A 167 -14.39 11.12 -8.88
C TRP A 167 -13.30 12.07 -8.40
N LEU A 168 -12.86 13.00 -9.24
CA LEU A 168 -11.77 13.92 -8.90
C LEU A 168 -12.19 15.04 -7.95
N LYS A 169 -13.44 15.53 -8.05
CA LYS A 169 -13.86 16.80 -7.45
C LYS A 169 -14.96 16.68 -6.40
N TRP A 170 -15.53 15.49 -6.13
CA TRP A 170 -16.56 15.33 -5.09
C TRP A 170 -16.17 15.89 -3.70
N PRO A 171 -14.90 15.93 -3.23
CA PRO A 171 -14.59 16.56 -1.95
C PRO A 171 -14.86 18.08 -1.92
N SER A 172 -14.92 18.71 -3.10
CA SER A 172 -15.32 20.11 -3.23
C SER A 172 -16.84 20.27 -3.06
N LEU A 173 -17.62 19.24 -3.37
CA LEU A 173 -19.07 19.20 -3.12
C LEU A 173 -19.37 19.22 -1.62
N CYS A 174 -18.54 18.58 -0.79
CA CYS A 174 -18.62 18.70 0.69
C CYS A 174 -18.41 20.13 1.21
N ARG A 175 -17.87 21.05 0.39
CA ARG A 175 -17.75 22.48 0.75
C ARG A 175 -18.95 23.31 0.31
N LEU A 176 -19.83 22.73 -0.49
CA LEU A 176 -21.10 23.32 -0.89
C LEU A 176 -22.23 22.81 -0.01
N VAL A 177 -22.19 21.52 0.30
CA VAL A 177 -23.18 20.87 1.13
C VAL A 177 -22.48 20.31 2.37
N PRO A 178 -22.83 20.78 3.59
CA PRO A 178 -22.15 20.37 4.83
C PRO A 178 -22.16 18.86 5.07
N THR A 179 -23.25 18.19 4.68
CA THR A 179 -23.46 16.75 4.83
C THR A 179 -23.91 16.15 3.51
N LEU A 180 -23.02 15.41 2.84
CA LEU A 180 -23.41 14.63 1.67
C LEU A 180 -24.04 13.31 2.11
N PRO A 181 -25.16 12.89 1.48
CA PRO A 181 -25.66 11.53 1.63
C PRO A 181 -24.55 10.51 1.30
N PRO A 182 -24.38 9.43 2.09
CA PRO A 182 -23.39 8.39 1.82
C PRO A 182 -23.46 7.86 0.39
N ARG A 183 -24.68 7.67 -0.12
CA ARG A 183 -25.01 7.30 -1.50
C ARG A 183 -24.39 8.19 -2.57
N VAL A 184 -24.40 9.51 -2.37
CA VAL A 184 -23.79 10.46 -3.32
C VAL A 184 -22.27 10.32 -3.34
N ILE A 185 -21.64 10.16 -2.16
CA ILE A 185 -20.20 9.93 -2.05
C ILE A 185 -19.85 8.61 -2.74
N GLU A 186 -20.64 7.57 -2.49
CA GLU A 186 -20.53 6.26 -3.09
C GLU A 186 -20.49 6.35 -4.62
N ALA A 187 -21.48 7.00 -5.22
CA ALA A 187 -21.61 7.08 -6.66
C ALA A 187 -20.48 7.91 -7.29
N CYS A 188 -20.04 8.99 -6.63
CA CYS A 188 -18.86 9.76 -7.03
C CYS A 188 -17.58 8.90 -7.01
N VAL A 189 -17.43 8.05 -6.01
CA VAL A 189 -16.22 7.24 -5.78
C VAL A 189 -16.19 6.00 -6.67
N LEU A 190 -17.34 5.38 -6.97
CA LEU A 190 -17.44 4.20 -7.81
C LEU A 190 -17.41 4.47 -9.31
N GLY A 191 -18.08 5.53 -9.77
CA GLY A 191 -18.47 5.63 -11.17
C GLY A 191 -17.30 5.48 -12.16
N PHE A 192 -16.21 6.22 -11.95
CA PHE A 192 -15.02 6.11 -12.80
C PHE A 192 -14.29 4.76 -12.66
N PRO A 193 -13.95 4.27 -11.45
CA PRO A 193 -13.40 2.93 -11.26
C PRO A 193 -14.21 1.80 -11.90
N LEU A 194 -15.54 1.85 -11.76
CA LEU A 194 -16.45 0.84 -12.31
C LEU A 194 -16.46 0.88 -13.84
N LEU A 195 -16.53 2.07 -14.44
CA LEU A 195 -16.38 2.25 -15.88
C LEU A 195 -15.05 1.64 -16.37
N HIS A 196 -13.92 2.00 -15.75
CA HIS A 196 -12.61 1.47 -16.15
C HIS A 196 -12.55 -0.06 -16.07
N LYS A 197 -13.11 -0.67 -15.01
CA LYS A 197 -13.20 -2.13 -14.85
C LYS A 197 -14.10 -2.78 -15.90
N ARG A 198 -15.21 -2.14 -16.27
CA ARG A 198 -16.17 -2.64 -17.28
C ARG A 198 -15.61 -2.60 -18.69
N LEU A 199 -14.77 -1.61 -19.01
CA LEU A 199 -14.06 -1.54 -20.28
C LEU A 199 -13.06 -2.70 -20.34
N LYS A 200 -13.44 -3.83 -20.94
CA LYS A 200 -12.55 -4.98 -21.16
C LYS A 200 -11.46 -4.70 -22.21
N ASP A 201 -11.70 -3.72 -23.07
CA ASP A 201 -10.82 -3.34 -24.17
C ASP A 201 -9.68 -2.44 -23.68
N ARG A 202 -8.42 -2.87 -23.89
CA ARG A 202 -7.22 -2.16 -23.44
C ARG A 202 -7.16 -0.72 -23.95
N ASP A 203 -7.51 -0.50 -25.23
CA ASP A 203 -7.49 0.82 -25.86
C ASP A 203 -8.54 1.76 -25.25
N LEU A 204 -9.70 1.23 -24.84
CA LEU A 204 -10.74 2.02 -24.18
C LEU A 204 -10.35 2.37 -22.75
N GLN A 205 -9.74 1.43 -22.02
CA GLN A 205 -9.17 1.71 -20.70
C GLN A 205 -8.10 2.80 -20.77
N GLU A 206 -7.24 2.79 -21.79
CA GLU A 206 -6.23 3.82 -22.02
C GLU A 206 -6.86 5.19 -22.27
N LYS A 207 -7.84 5.27 -23.18
CA LYS A 207 -8.62 6.49 -23.39
C LYS A 207 -9.30 6.99 -22.12
N ALA A 208 -9.85 6.09 -21.29
CA ALA A 208 -10.45 6.46 -20.02
C ALA A 208 -9.42 7.03 -19.04
N ARG A 209 -8.20 6.47 -19.03
CA ARG A 209 -7.08 7.00 -18.25
C ARG A 209 -6.62 8.37 -18.76
N ASP A 210 -6.59 8.60 -20.06
CA ASP A 210 -6.20 9.90 -20.63
C ASP A 210 -7.12 11.04 -20.18
N VAL A 211 -8.39 10.75 -19.92
CA VAL A 211 -9.33 11.74 -19.36
C VAL A 211 -9.01 12.08 -17.90
N ILE A 212 -8.55 11.11 -17.09
CA ILE A 212 -8.28 11.36 -15.66
C ILE A 212 -6.89 11.91 -15.39
N LEU A 213 -5.90 11.58 -16.22
CA LEU A 213 -4.50 11.95 -16.05
C LEU A 213 -4.27 13.47 -15.91
N PRO A 214 -4.86 14.36 -16.74
CA PRO A 214 -4.75 15.81 -16.56
C PRO A 214 -5.23 16.27 -15.18
N GLY A 215 -6.33 15.69 -14.69
CA GLY A 215 -6.92 16.00 -13.38
C GLY A 215 -6.03 15.61 -12.20
N VAL A 216 -5.08 14.70 -12.41
CA VAL A 216 -4.04 14.32 -11.44
C VAL A 216 -2.65 14.83 -11.82
N ALA A 217 -2.56 15.80 -12.73
CA ALA A 217 -1.32 16.38 -13.25
C ALA A 217 -0.33 15.30 -13.74
N TYR A 218 -0.86 14.31 -14.48
CA TYR A 218 -0.11 13.19 -15.04
C TYR A 218 0.72 12.42 -14.01
N SER A 219 0.28 12.40 -12.75
CA SER A 219 0.99 11.76 -11.64
C SER A 219 0.19 10.58 -11.08
N PRO A 220 0.57 9.33 -11.38
CA PRO A 220 -0.02 8.13 -10.80
C PRO A 220 -0.02 8.14 -9.27
N ARG A 221 1.03 8.72 -8.66
CA ARG A 221 1.09 8.95 -7.21
C ARG A 221 -0.05 9.84 -6.70
N ARG A 222 -0.40 10.91 -7.43
CA ARG A 222 -1.54 11.78 -7.07
C ARG A 222 -2.87 11.06 -7.26
N PHE A 223 -3.00 10.23 -8.29
CA PHE A 223 -4.17 9.36 -8.49
C PHE A 223 -4.39 8.43 -7.28
N TYR A 224 -3.40 7.61 -6.91
CA TYR A 224 -3.52 6.69 -5.78
C TYR A 224 -3.71 7.40 -4.43
N ARG A 225 -3.15 8.60 -4.24
CA ARG A 225 -3.44 9.41 -3.05
C ARG A 225 -4.90 9.84 -2.97
N ARG A 226 -5.54 10.15 -4.11
CA ARG A 226 -6.99 10.41 -4.13
C ARG A 226 -7.78 9.15 -3.86
N PHE A 227 -7.40 8.04 -4.49
CA PHE A 227 -7.97 6.72 -4.21
C PHE A 227 -7.93 6.39 -2.71
N ALA A 228 -6.79 6.60 -2.05
CA ALA A 228 -6.63 6.43 -0.61
C ALA A 228 -7.54 7.33 0.25
N ARG A 229 -7.88 8.53 -0.23
CA ARG A 229 -8.86 9.40 0.44
C ARG A 229 -10.28 8.89 0.24
N HIS A 230 -10.59 8.35 -0.94
CA HIS A 230 -11.89 7.78 -1.25
C HIS A 230 -12.17 6.57 -0.37
N ILE A 231 -11.22 5.65 -0.28
CA ILE A 231 -11.28 4.50 0.64
C ILE A 231 -11.65 4.97 2.05
N ARG A 232 -10.94 5.97 2.61
CA ARG A 232 -11.22 6.49 3.95
C ARG A 232 -12.58 7.17 4.08
N ALA A 233 -13.02 7.88 3.04
CA ALA A 233 -14.33 8.52 3.03
C ALA A 233 -15.47 7.51 3.00
N THR A 234 -15.22 6.32 2.48
CA THR A 234 -16.22 5.25 2.31
C THR A 234 -15.98 4.07 3.26
N MET A 235 -15.15 4.25 4.30
CA MET A 235 -14.83 3.22 5.28
C MET A 235 -15.98 2.92 6.27
N VAL A 236 -17.06 3.70 6.27
CA VAL A 236 -18.21 3.46 7.15
C VAL A 236 -19.38 2.97 6.29
N PRO A 237 -19.52 1.67 6.03
CA PRO A 237 -20.74 1.15 5.44
C PRO A 237 -21.85 1.27 6.49
N GLN A 238 -22.71 2.29 6.35
CA GLN A 238 -23.97 2.35 7.10
C GLN A 238 -25.10 1.63 6.37
N GLU A 239 -24.90 1.27 5.10
CA GLU A 239 -25.94 0.67 4.26
C GLU A 239 -25.71 -0.83 4.02
N PRO A 240 -26.80 -1.61 3.90
CA PRO A 240 -26.75 -3.07 3.70
C PRO A 240 -25.98 -3.50 2.43
N ASP A 241 -25.86 -2.64 1.42
CA ASP A 241 -25.16 -2.93 0.16
C ASP A 241 -23.67 -2.52 0.15
N GLY A 242 -23.14 -2.09 1.31
CA GLY A 242 -21.76 -1.61 1.43
C GLY A 242 -20.68 -2.60 0.98
N GLU A 243 -20.98 -3.90 0.99
CA GLU A 243 -20.09 -4.94 0.49
C GLU A 243 -19.77 -4.77 -1.00
N SER A 244 -20.81 -4.79 -1.84
CA SER A 244 -20.66 -4.76 -3.29
C SER A 244 -19.96 -3.48 -3.71
N PHE A 245 -20.26 -2.39 -3.00
CA PHE A 245 -19.55 -1.13 -3.12
C PHE A 245 -18.04 -1.29 -2.85
N VAL A 246 -17.64 -1.77 -1.67
CA VAL A 246 -16.22 -1.91 -1.30
C VAL A 246 -15.50 -2.82 -2.29
N GLN A 247 -16.11 -3.94 -2.66
CA GLN A 247 -15.55 -4.88 -3.63
C GLN A 247 -15.32 -4.23 -4.99
N ASN A 248 -16.32 -3.53 -5.52
CA ASN A 248 -16.22 -2.87 -6.82
C ASN A 248 -15.21 -1.71 -6.80
N HIS A 249 -15.20 -0.93 -5.72
CA HIS A 249 -14.22 0.14 -5.56
C HIS A 249 -12.80 -0.41 -5.51
N LEU A 250 -12.53 -1.34 -4.60
CA LEU A 250 -11.17 -1.84 -4.35
C LEU A 250 -10.64 -2.68 -5.50
N SER A 251 -11.45 -3.56 -6.10
CA SER A 251 -11.00 -4.42 -7.21
C SER A 251 -10.49 -3.64 -8.43
N SER A 252 -10.95 -2.40 -8.62
CA SER A 252 -10.44 -1.53 -9.68
C SER A 252 -8.96 -1.15 -9.49
N ILE A 253 -8.45 -1.10 -8.24
CA ILE A 253 -7.07 -0.72 -7.94
C ILE A 253 -6.10 -1.63 -8.69
N ILE A 254 -6.34 -2.94 -8.64
CA ILE A 254 -5.50 -3.93 -9.33
C ILE A 254 -5.46 -3.66 -10.83
N SER A 255 -6.60 -3.36 -11.46
CA SER A 255 -6.63 -3.01 -12.89
C SER A 255 -5.74 -1.81 -13.24
N PHE A 256 -5.64 -0.81 -12.36
CA PHE A 256 -4.74 0.33 -12.56
C PHE A 256 -3.27 -0.04 -12.36
N THR A 257 -2.94 -0.95 -11.46
CA THR A 257 -1.53 -1.33 -11.22
C THR A 257 -0.86 -2.04 -12.38
N HIS A 258 -1.65 -2.64 -13.28
CA HIS A 258 -1.16 -3.23 -14.52
C HIS A 258 -0.98 -2.21 -15.65
N ALA A 259 -1.44 -0.96 -15.47
CA ALA A 259 -1.27 0.09 -16.47
C ALA A 259 0.16 0.67 -16.43
N PRO A 260 0.78 0.99 -17.59
CA PRO A 260 2.11 1.59 -17.64
C PRO A 260 2.21 2.87 -16.80
N GLY A 261 3.22 2.95 -15.93
CA GLY A 261 3.48 4.07 -15.04
C GLY A 261 2.76 4.02 -13.69
N PHE A 262 1.80 3.11 -13.52
CA PHE A 262 1.01 2.93 -12.30
C PHE A 262 1.53 1.79 -11.39
N GLU A 263 2.68 1.19 -11.71
CA GLU A 263 3.23 0.04 -11.00
C GLU A 263 3.69 0.40 -9.57
N ARG A 264 3.97 1.69 -9.33
CA ARG A 264 4.48 2.19 -8.04
C ARG A 264 3.35 2.61 -7.11
N ILE A 265 3.05 1.73 -6.16
CA ILE A 265 2.04 1.98 -5.11
C ILE A 265 2.58 2.96 -4.06
N PRO A 266 1.90 4.10 -3.82
CA PRO A 266 2.31 5.01 -2.77
C PRO A 266 1.88 4.52 -1.38
N ARG A 267 2.67 4.92 -0.37
CA ARG A 267 2.42 4.60 1.05
C ARG A 267 0.99 4.90 1.47
N GLU A 268 0.45 6.05 1.05
CA GLU A 268 -0.85 6.54 1.48
C GLU A 268 -2.01 5.58 1.13
N LEU A 269 -1.90 4.85 0.01
CA LEU A 269 -2.86 3.83 -0.40
C LEU A 269 -2.77 2.58 0.46
N VAL A 270 -1.54 2.08 0.68
CA VAL A 270 -1.30 0.92 1.56
C VAL A 270 -1.84 1.19 2.96
N VAL A 271 -1.59 2.39 3.49
CA VAL A 271 -2.12 2.80 4.81
C VAL A 271 -3.64 2.80 4.80
N ALA A 272 -4.30 3.35 3.76
CA ALA A 272 -5.77 3.34 3.70
C ALA A 272 -6.35 1.91 3.65
N LEU A 273 -5.72 1.00 2.91
CA LEU A 273 -6.12 -0.41 2.88
C LEU A 273 -5.91 -1.10 4.23
N MET A 274 -4.79 -0.82 4.91
CA MET A 274 -4.55 -1.31 6.26
C MET A 274 -5.56 -0.74 7.27
N ASP A 275 -5.91 0.55 7.16
CA ASP A 275 -6.91 1.19 8.00
C ASP A 275 -8.28 0.48 7.81
N CYS A 276 -8.67 0.16 6.57
CA CYS A 276 -9.86 -0.65 6.27
C CYS A 276 -9.82 -2.02 6.92
N LEU A 277 -8.73 -2.77 6.69
CA LEU A 277 -8.61 -4.15 7.16
C LEU A 277 -8.59 -4.23 8.70
N ARG A 278 -8.08 -3.19 9.36
CA ARG A 278 -8.01 -3.13 10.82
C ARG A 278 -9.30 -2.65 11.47
N HIS A 279 -10.16 -1.96 10.74
CA HIS A 279 -11.38 -1.37 11.28
C HIS A 279 -12.31 -2.45 11.88
N PRO A 280 -12.80 -2.30 13.12
CA PRO A 280 -13.59 -3.34 13.80
C PRO A 280 -14.84 -3.77 13.01
N ASN A 281 -15.57 -2.82 12.43
CA ASN A 281 -16.78 -3.12 11.64
C ASN A 281 -16.52 -3.87 10.32
N HIS A 282 -15.26 -3.98 9.87
CA HIS A 282 -14.90 -4.71 8.64
C HIS A 282 -14.49 -6.16 8.93
N LEU A 283 -14.61 -6.60 10.18
CA LEU A 283 -14.35 -7.99 10.61
C LEU A 283 -15.44 -8.98 10.21
N VAL A 284 -16.60 -8.51 9.80
CA VAL A 284 -17.66 -9.38 9.32
C VAL A 284 -17.29 -9.77 7.88
N PRO A 285 -17.19 -11.07 7.55
CA PRO A 285 -17.20 -11.49 6.15
C PRO A 285 -18.41 -10.82 5.50
N PRO A 286 -18.21 -10.11 4.38
CA PRO A 286 -17.13 -10.30 3.39
C PRO A 286 -16.23 -9.06 3.17
N HIS A 287 -16.33 -8.01 3.98
CA HIS A 287 -15.64 -6.74 3.75
C HIS A 287 -14.11 -6.88 3.76
N TRP A 288 -13.56 -7.58 4.76
CA TRP A 288 -12.11 -7.80 4.85
C TRP A 288 -11.57 -8.59 3.66
N TYR A 289 -12.36 -9.51 3.08
CA TYR A 289 -11.94 -10.34 1.94
C TYR A 289 -11.66 -9.48 0.72
N SER A 290 -12.52 -8.50 0.44
CA SER A 290 -12.33 -7.55 -0.66
C SER A 290 -11.08 -6.68 -0.48
N VAL A 291 -10.80 -6.26 0.75
CA VAL A 291 -9.57 -5.50 1.06
C VAL A 291 -8.34 -6.40 0.92
N TRP A 292 -8.42 -7.64 1.41
CA TRP A 292 -7.36 -8.64 1.33
C TRP A 292 -7.00 -9.00 -0.11
N ALA A 293 -8.01 -9.28 -0.94
CA ALA A 293 -7.87 -9.61 -2.36
C ALA A 293 -7.17 -8.50 -3.16
N VAL A 294 -7.14 -7.27 -2.64
CA VAL A 294 -6.37 -6.16 -3.21
C VAL A 294 -5.02 -5.98 -2.53
N LEU A 295 -4.95 -6.04 -1.20
CA LEU A 295 -3.71 -5.80 -0.47
C LEU A 295 -2.64 -6.88 -0.75
N ALA A 296 -3.03 -8.16 -0.81
CA ALA A 296 -2.11 -9.28 -1.03
C ALA A 296 -1.36 -9.20 -2.37
N PRO A 297 -2.04 -9.04 -3.52
CA PRO A 297 -1.37 -8.85 -4.81
C PRO A 297 -0.47 -7.61 -4.88
N LEU A 298 -0.70 -6.59 -4.05
CA LEU A 298 0.16 -5.40 -4.00
C LEU A 298 1.41 -5.59 -3.15
N CYS A 299 1.31 -6.37 -2.07
CA CYS A 299 2.38 -6.59 -1.11
C CYS A 299 3.37 -7.65 -1.55
N ILE A 300 2.88 -8.81 -2.02
CA ILE A 300 3.70 -9.98 -2.35
C ILE A 300 4.80 -9.67 -3.40
N PRO A 301 4.50 -9.05 -4.56
CA PRO A 301 5.53 -8.75 -5.55
C PRO A 301 6.38 -7.52 -5.20
N ASN A 302 5.98 -6.71 -4.21
CA ASN A 302 6.61 -5.43 -3.93
C ASN A 302 7.04 -5.29 -2.46
N PRO A 303 8.33 -5.55 -2.16
CA PRO A 303 8.86 -5.43 -0.80
C PRO A 303 8.65 -4.05 -0.17
N ARG A 304 8.58 -2.96 -0.95
CA ARG A 304 8.33 -1.62 -0.40
C ARG A 304 6.89 -1.47 0.10
N THR A 305 5.94 -2.07 -0.60
CA THR A 305 4.53 -2.14 -0.19
C THR A 305 4.39 -2.99 1.07
N ALA A 306 4.96 -4.21 1.07
CA ALA A 306 4.95 -5.09 2.24
C ALA A 306 5.57 -4.42 3.48
N ARG A 307 6.74 -3.78 3.34
CA ARG A 307 7.39 -3.01 4.43
C ARG A 307 6.50 -1.89 4.97
N THR A 308 5.68 -1.29 4.11
CA THR A 308 4.72 -0.27 4.55
C THR A 308 3.58 -0.91 5.32
N ALA A 309 2.99 -1.99 4.81
CA ALA A 309 1.92 -2.70 5.48
C ALA A 309 2.34 -3.22 6.87
N VAL A 310 3.55 -3.79 7.00
CA VAL A 310 4.09 -4.29 8.29
C VAL A 310 4.14 -3.19 9.35
N LYS A 311 4.62 -1.99 9.00
CA LYS A 311 4.65 -0.84 9.92
C LYS A 311 3.26 -0.37 10.36
N HIS A 312 2.23 -0.76 9.63
CA HIS A 312 0.84 -0.37 9.85
C HIS A 312 -0.02 -1.53 10.36
N GLY A 313 0.59 -2.63 10.84
CA GLY A 313 -0.10 -3.74 11.50
C GLY A 313 -0.43 -4.93 10.61
N LEU A 314 0.35 -5.21 9.55
CA LEU A 314 0.10 -6.40 8.70
C LEU A 314 0.06 -7.71 9.48
N PHE A 315 0.91 -7.87 10.51
CA PHE A 315 0.92 -9.07 11.35
C PHE A 315 -0.41 -9.31 12.05
N GLU A 316 -0.96 -8.26 12.69
CA GLU A 316 -2.30 -8.30 13.30
C GLU A 316 -3.36 -8.73 12.28
N CYS A 317 -3.32 -8.17 11.07
CA CYS A 317 -4.26 -8.51 10.02
C CYS A 317 -4.13 -9.96 9.53
N LEU A 318 -2.91 -10.49 9.43
CA LEU A 318 -2.65 -11.88 9.04
C LEU A 318 -3.30 -12.85 10.03
N VAL A 319 -3.05 -12.65 11.33
CA VAL A 319 -3.64 -13.45 12.41
C VAL A 319 -5.17 -13.39 12.34
N ARG A 320 -5.74 -12.19 12.17
CA ARG A 320 -7.20 -12.01 12.08
C ARG A 320 -7.81 -12.71 10.88
N VAL A 321 -7.17 -12.62 9.71
CA VAL A 321 -7.63 -13.29 8.48
C VAL A 321 -7.59 -14.80 8.67
N ARG A 322 -6.49 -15.35 9.19
CA ARG A 322 -6.36 -16.80 9.47
C ARG A 322 -7.43 -17.31 10.44
N LEU A 323 -7.66 -16.59 11.54
CA LEU A 323 -8.66 -16.97 12.54
C LEU A 323 -10.09 -16.87 12.01
N THR A 324 -10.35 -16.01 11.02
CA THR A 324 -11.67 -15.85 10.40
C THR A 324 -11.89 -16.88 9.29
N ASP A 325 -10.89 -17.09 8.43
CA ASP A 325 -10.90 -18.05 7.33
C ASP A 325 -9.48 -18.55 7.04
N PRO A 326 -9.07 -19.72 7.58
CA PRO A 326 -7.74 -20.27 7.37
C PRO A 326 -7.50 -20.71 5.92
N ALA A 327 -8.56 -20.86 5.11
CA ALA A 327 -8.45 -21.21 3.69
C ALA A 327 -8.28 -19.98 2.77
N THR A 328 -8.10 -18.79 3.36
CA THR A 328 -7.90 -17.55 2.60
C THR A 328 -6.70 -17.66 1.65
N LEU A 329 -6.94 -17.37 0.38
CA LEU A 329 -5.90 -17.36 -0.66
C LEU A 329 -4.78 -16.36 -0.32
N MET A 330 -3.55 -16.71 -0.69
CA MET A 330 -2.34 -15.87 -0.54
C MET A 330 -1.88 -15.63 0.91
N LEU A 331 -2.51 -16.29 1.90
CA LEU A 331 -2.13 -16.16 3.30
C LEU A 331 -0.67 -16.60 3.55
N PRO A 332 -0.21 -17.80 3.11
CA PRO A 332 1.19 -18.22 3.28
C PRO A 332 2.19 -17.30 2.57
N GLU A 333 1.87 -16.87 1.35
CA GLU A 333 2.72 -15.97 0.57
C GLU A 333 2.85 -14.59 1.23
N MET A 334 1.78 -14.10 1.85
CA MET A 334 1.82 -12.84 2.59
C MET A 334 2.61 -12.97 3.89
N THR A 335 2.50 -14.09 4.62
CA THR A 335 3.35 -14.36 5.80
C THR A 335 4.83 -14.39 5.40
N LYS A 336 5.16 -15.07 4.30
CA LYS A 336 6.50 -15.03 3.71
C LYS A 336 6.92 -13.61 3.34
N ALA A 337 6.05 -12.83 2.68
CA ALA A 337 6.33 -11.44 2.30
C ALA A 337 6.60 -10.56 3.52
N LEU A 338 5.85 -10.75 4.62
CA LEU A 338 6.07 -10.09 5.91
C LEU A 338 7.46 -10.43 6.47
N ARG A 339 7.84 -11.71 6.53
CA ARG A 339 9.14 -12.15 7.04
C ARG A 339 10.30 -11.60 6.22
N MET A 340 10.15 -11.54 4.89
CA MET A 340 11.14 -10.92 4.00
C MET A 340 11.38 -9.42 4.29
N THR A 341 10.48 -8.75 5.01
CA THR A 341 10.68 -7.36 5.42
C THR A 341 11.57 -7.19 6.65
N ILE A 342 11.85 -8.27 7.37
CA ILE A 342 12.56 -8.25 8.65
C ILE A 342 13.94 -7.60 8.52
N VAL A 343 14.59 -7.69 7.36
CA VAL A 343 15.92 -7.12 7.05
C VAL A 343 16.03 -5.60 7.16
N SER A 344 14.91 -4.89 7.40
CA SER A 344 14.89 -3.42 7.52
C SER A 344 14.68 -2.98 8.98
N PRO A 345 15.65 -2.31 9.62
CA PRO A 345 15.51 -1.78 11.00
C PRO A 345 14.32 -0.87 11.22
N ARG A 346 13.98 -0.07 10.20
CA ARG A 346 12.80 0.80 10.25
C ARG A 346 11.48 0.03 10.25
N VAL A 347 11.48 -1.19 9.73
CA VAL A 347 10.28 -2.04 9.61
C VAL A 347 10.12 -2.85 10.88
N VAL A 348 11.20 -3.43 11.42
CA VAL A 348 11.16 -4.11 12.73
C VAL A 348 10.70 -3.17 13.84
N ARG A 349 11.16 -1.91 13.88
CA ARG A 349 10.62 -0.90 14.82
C ARG A 349 9.13 -0.64 14.62
N GLY A 350 8.68 -0.52 13.37
CA GLY A 350 7.26 -0.31 13.07
C GLY A 350 6.40 -1.53 13.40
N PHE A 351 6.92 -2.74 13.17
CA PHE A 351 6.31 -3.99 13.62
C PHE A 351 6.11 -3.95 15.13
N GLN A 352 7.17 -3.69 15.91
CA GLN A 352 7.08 -3.63 17.37
C GLN A 352 6.09 -2.59 17.86
N THR A 353 6.08 -1.39 17.27
CA THR A 353 5.08 -0.37 17.60
C THR A 353 3.65 -0.87 17.34
N SER A 354 3.42 -1.50 16.19
CA SER A 354 2.09 -2.05 15.85
C SER A 354 1.72 -3.28 16.71
N PHE A 355 2.70 -4.09 17.09
CA PHE A 355 2.51 -5.29 17.90
C PHE A 355 2.22 -4.93 19.37
N SER A 356 2.92 -3.95 19.94
CA SER A 356 2.56 -3.41 21.26
C SER A 356 1.15 -2.83 21.29
N HIS A 357 0.69 -2.22 20.20
CA HIS A 357 -0.70 -1.76 20.09
C HIS A 357 -1.70 -2.92 20.09
N LEU A 358 -1.38 -4.03 19.42
CA LEU A 358 -2.16 -5.28 19.50
C LEU A 358 -2.19 -5.81 20.95
N GLN A 359 -1.03 -5.85 21.62
CA GLN A 359 -0.90 -6.29 23.03
C GLN A 359 -1.67 -5.45 24.03
N ASN A 360 -1.78 -4.14 23.80
CA ASN A 360 -2.49 -3.23 24.70
C ASN A 360 -4.02 -3.24 24.48
N ASN A 361 -4.50 -3.68 23.32
CA ASN A 361 -5.93 -3.69 22.97
C ASN A 361 -6.58 -5.07 23.11
N ARG A 362 -6.27 -5.80 24.19
CA ARG A 362 -6.73 -7.20 24.41
C ARG A 362 -8.24 -7.41 24.42
N GLY A 363 -9.05 -6.35 24.58
CA GLY A 363 -10.50 -6.45 24.62
C GLY A 363 -11.20 -6.48 23.25
N VAL A 364 -10.48 -6.18 22.16
CA VAL A 364 -11.06 -6.09 20.79
C VAL A 364 -10.61 -7.25 19.90
N PHE A 365 -9.54 -7.95 20.28
CA PHE A 365 -8.85 -8.92 19.44
C PHE A 365 -8.83 -10.30 20.07
N PRO A 366 -8.76 -11.38 19.26
CA PRO A 366 -8.67 -12.74 19.78
C PRO A 366 -7.48 -12.87 20.74
N PRO A 367 -7.59 -13.73 21.77
CA PRO A 367 -6.58 -13.89 22.81
C PRO A 367 -5.25 -14.36 22.20
N PHE A 368 -4.13 -13.94 22.81
CA PHE A 368 -2.75 -14.28 22.37
C PHE A 368 -2.49 -15.79 22.30
N ASP A 369 -3.23 -16.59 23.07
CA ASP A 369 -3.16 -18.05 23.04
C ASP A 369 -3.66 -18.65 21.70
N ALA A 370 -4.14 -17.80 20.78
CA ALA A 370 -4.59 -18.20 19.45
C ALA A 370 -3.49 -18.13 18.38
N PHE A 371 -2.26 -17.71 18.70
CA PHE A 371 -1.16 -17.73 17.73
C PHE A 371 -0.79 -19.16 17.35
N ASP A 372 -0.55 -19.40 16.07
CA ASP A 372 0.02 -20.67 15.61
C ASP A 372 1.57 -20.64 15.68
N GLU A 373 2.20 -21.80 15.45
CA GLU A 373 3.66 -21.92 15.48
C GLU A 373 4.35 -20.99 14.49
N GLU A 374 3.73 -20.68 13.34
CA GLU A 374 4.30 -19.80 12.32
C GLU A 374 4.26 -18.32 12.78
N GLU A 375 3.18 -17.92 13.43
CA GLU A 375 2.97 -16.60 14.02
C GLU A 375 3.91 -16.36 15.20
N ASP A 376 4.04 -17.32 16.11
CA ASP A 376 5.00 -17.26 17.23
C ASP A 376 6.43 -17.18 16.71
N SER A 377 6.79 -18.01 15.73
CA SER A 377 8.10 -17.95 15.07
C SER A 377 8.37 -16.57 14.44
N THR A 378 7.34 -15.97 13.84
CA THR A 378 7.43 -14.64 13.21
C THR A 378 7.64 -13.55 14.26
N GLU A 379 6.83 -13.54 15.32
CA GLU A 379 6.95 -12.61 16.44
C GLU A 379 8.35 -12.70 17.06
N ASN A 380 8.79 -13.91 17.41
CA ASN A 380 10.10 -14.16 18.01
C ASN A 380 11.23 -13.64 17.12
N SER A 381 11.15 -13.87 15.80
CA SER A 381 12.15 -13.37 14.84
C SER A 381 12.23 -11.84 14.84
N PHE A 382 11.08 -11.15 14.81
CA PHE A 382 11.01 -9.69 14.82
C PHE A 382 11.47 -9.11 16.17
N THR A 383 11.10 -9.74 17.29
CA THR A 383 11.52 -9.36 18.63
C THR A 383 13.03 -9.55 18.81
N PHE A 384 13.57 -10.67 18.35
CA PHE A 384 15.01 -10.92 18.30
C PHE A 384 15.74 -9.82 17.52
N CYS A 385 15.31 -9.52 16.29
CA CYS A 385 15.92 -8.48 15.48
C CYS A 385 15.79 -7.08 16.10
N PHE A 386 14.67 -6.77 16.75
CA PHE A 386 14.45 -5.48 17.38
C PHE A 386 15.45 -5.22 18.49
N ASN A 387 15.57 -6.16 19.44
CA ASN A 387 16.49 -6.03 20.56
C ASN A 387 17.94 -5.87 20.08
N ARG A 388 18.33 -6.66 19.06
CA ARG A 388 19.67 -6.62 18.47
C ARG A 388 19.99 -5.29 17.78
N TRP A 389 19.00 -4.71 17.11
CA TRP A 389 19.20 -3.44 16.41
C TRP A 389 19.09 -2.22 17.29
N ASP A 390 18.34 -2.28 18.39
CA ASP A 390 18.34 -1.21 19.38
C ASP A 390 19.73 -1.09 20.04
N ASP A 391 20.31 -2.25 20.43
CA ASP A 391 21.70 -2.33 20.90
C ASP A 391 22.71 -1.81 19.86
N ALA A 392 22.53 -2.22 18.60
CA ALA A 392 23.39 -1.78 17.50
C ALA A 392 23.26 -0.26 17.27
N GLU A 393 22.07 0.32 17.34
CA GLU A 393 21.87 1.75 17.15
C GLU A 393 22.58 2.57 18.23
N PHE A 394 22.46 2.13 19.50
CA PHE A 394 23.16 2.75 20.62
C PHE A 394 24.68 2.66 20.46
N THR A 395 25.17 1.52 19.97
CA THR A 395 26.59 1.27 19.77
C THR A 395 27.11 2.05 18.56
N TRP A 396 26.37 2.09 17.45
CA TRP A 396 26.69 2.87 16.25
C TRP A 396 26.94 4.34 16.57
N ALA A 397 26.12 4.94 17.44
CA ALA A 397 26.31 6.34 17.85
C ALA A 397 27.67 6.61 18.51
N LYS A 398 28.28 5.60 19.13
CA LYS A 398 29.61 5.70 19.76
C LYS A 398 30.74 5.31 18.80
N GLU A 399 30.45 4.42 17.86
CA GLU A 399 31.46 3.77 17.03
C GLU A 399 31.63 4.39 15.64
N ALA A 400 30.59 5.06 15.14
CA ALA A 400 30.59 5.67 13.83
C ALA A 400 31.42 6.95 13.81
N THR A 401 32.72 6.81 13.55
CA THR A 401 33.65 7.93 13.44
C THR A 401 34.41 7.86 12.11
N CYS A 402 34.85 9.01 11.62
CA CYS A 402 35.67 9.07 10.42
C CYS A 402 37.02 8.37 10.65
N CYS A 403 37.41 7.47 9.75
CA CYS A 403 38.67 6.73 9.81
C CYS A 403 39.91 7.57 9.44
N ASN A 404 39.73 8.80 8.94
CA ASN A 404 40.87 9.69 8.73
C ASN A 404 41.36 10.20 10.10
N ALA A 405 42.52 9.73 10.55
CA ALA A 405 43.11 10.16 11.82
C ALA A 405 43.36 11.67 11.89
N ALA A 406 43.59 12.32 10.74
CA ALA A 406 43.74 13.77 10.62
C ALA A 406 42.41 14.49 10.29
N CYS A 407 41.25 13.89 10.63
CA CYS A 407 39.94 14.49 10.37
C CYS A 407 39.79 15.80 11.18
N PRO A 408 39.56 16.96 10.52
CA PRO A 408 39.43 18.24 11.23
C PRO A 408 38.13 18.37 12.01
N ASN A 409 37.15 17.49 11.78
CA ASN A 409 35.81 17.55 12.37
C ASN A 409 35.65 16.57 13.54
N GLU A 410 36.73 16.19 14.24
CA GLU A 410 36.69 15.27 15.40
C GLU A 410 35.94 13.94 15.13
N GLY A 411 36.07 13.41 13.91
CA GLY A 411 35.34 12.20 13.49
C GLY A 411 34.10 12.48 12.63
N GLY A 412 33.62 13.72 12.55
CA GLY A 412 32.54 14.18 11.69
C GLY A 412 31.14 13.82 12.16
N ASP A 413 30.13 14.38 11.49
CA ASP A 413 28.72 14.09 11.79
C ASP A 413 28.34 12.68 11.31
N ILE A 414 27.88 11.86 12.26
CA ILE A 414 27.44 10.47 12.09
C ILE A 414 26.42 10.33 10.95
N GLU A 415 25.51 11.31 10.79
CA GLU A 415 24.48 11.25 9.75
C GLU A 415 25.03 11.44 8.34
N THR A 416 26.24 12.02 8.23
CA THR A 416 26.88 12.35 6.96
C THR A 416 28.02 11.40 6.57
N LEU A 417 28.34 10.44 7.44
CA LEU A 417 29.42 9.48 7.20
C LEU A 417 29.13 8.59 5.98
N ARG A 418 30.15 8.44 5.15
CA ARG A 418 30.15 7.65 3.92
C ARG A 418 31.01 6.43 4.12
N ALA A 419 30.51 5.25 3.77
CA ALA A 419 31.36 4.07 3.74
C ALA A 419 32.31 4.10 2.54
N CYS A 420 33.49 3.52 2.74
CA CYS A 420 34.32 3.01 1.67
C CYS A 420 33.54 1.96 0.84
N ILE A 421 33.97 1.71 -0.39
CA ILE A 421 33.43 0.62 -1.22
C ILE A 421 33.62 -0.77 -0.57
N CYS A 422 34.71 -0.96 0.18
CA CYS A 422 34.87 -2.18 0.95
C CYS A 422 33.84 -2.28 2.07
N GLY A 423 33.20 -1.18 2.47
CA GLY A 423 32.24 -1.14 3.56
C GLY A 423 32.87 -1.25 4.95
N GLU A 424 34.19 -1.05 5.08
CA GLU A 424 34.91 -1.22 6.35
C GLU A 424 35.37 0.08 6.98
N ALA A 425 35.56 1.14 6.19
CA ALA A 425 35.98 2.45 6.69
C ALA A 425 34.89 3.51 6.46
N LEU A 426 34.76 4.46 7.37
CA LEU A 426 33.80 5.57 7.32
C LEU A 426 34.50 6.91 7.10
N TYR A 427 33.86 7.81 6.35
CA TYR A 427 34.42 9.12 6.02
C TYR A 427 33.36 10.21 6.06
N CYS A 428 33.63 11.30 6.77
CA CYS A 428 32.75 12.47 6.77
C CYS A 428 32.78 13.24 5.44
N SER A 429 33.84 13.07 4.64
CA SER A 429 34.02 13.77 3.36
C SER A 429 34.82 12.95 2.36
N LYS A 430 34.70 13.30 1.06
CA LYS A 430 35.56 12.74 0.00
C LYS A 430 37.04 13.05 0.20
N THR A 431 37.35 14.18 0.83
CA THR A 431 38.72 14.59 1.15
C THR A 431 39.33 13.66 2.21
N CYS A 432 38.60 13.41 3.31
CA CYS A 432 39.04 12.43 4.33
C CYS A 432 39.17 11.02 3.76
N GLN A 433 38.27 10.63 2.86
CA GLN A 433 38.40 9.36 2.14
C GLN A 433 39.69 9.31 1.32
N ARG A 434 40.01 10.34 0.53
CA ARG A 434 41.23 10.37 -0.29
C ARG A 434 42.50 10.36 0.56
N ALA A 435 42.52 11.16 1.63
CA ALA A 435 43.64 11.21 2.56
C ALA A 435 43.89 9.83 3.17
N HIS A 436 42.87 9.20 3.77
CA HIS A 436 43.01 7.85 4.33
C HIS A 436 43.33 6.79 3.25
N TRP A 437 42.77 6.93 2.04
CA TRP A 437 43.02 6.01 0.93
C TRP A 437 44.48 6.00 0.49
N VAL A 438 45.10 7.18 0.36
CA VAL A 438 46.47 7.32 -0.15
C VAL A 438 47.48 7.37 0.98
N GLU A 439 47.31 8.30 1.92
CA GLU A 439 48.25 8.57 3.01
C GLU A 439 48.10 7.55 4.14
N GLY A 440 46.86 7.18 4.48
CA GLY A 440 46.54 6.15 5.47
C GLY A 440 46.74 4.72 4.97
N ASN A 441 47.31 4.54 3.77
CA ASN A 441 47.61 3.25 3.15
C ASN A 441 46.40 2.31 2.96
N HIS A 442 45.16 2.78 3.17
CA HIS A 442 43.97 1.94 3.02
C HIS A 442 43.83 1.39 1.60
N ARG A 443 44.37 2.06 0.57
CA ARG A 443 44.44 1.51 -0.81
C ARG A 443 45.14 0.16 -0.89
N ARG A 444 46.11 -0.14 -0.02
CA ARG A 444 46.83 -1.43 -0.04
C ARG A 444 46.17 -2.48 0.82
N GLU A 445 45.39 -2.06 1.81
CA GLU A 445 44.78 -2.95 2.80
C GLU A 445 43.30 -3.22 2.48
N CYS A 446 42.68 -2.37 1.66
CA CYS A 446 41.29 -2.50 1.26
C CYS A 446 41.07 -3.86 0.58
N PRO A 447 40.16 -4.72 1.08
CA PRO A 447 39.91 -6.03 0.49
C PRO A 447 39.52 -5.97 -0.99
N THR A 448 38.83 -4.90 -1.39
CA THR A 448 38.43 -4.63 -2.79
C THR A 448 39.62 -4.36 -3.70
N SER A 449 40.72 -3.82 -3.16
CA SER A 449 41.96 -3.55 -3.91
C SER A 449 42.88 -4.77 -4.03
N LEU A 450 42.91 -5.63 -2.99
CA LEU A 450 43.81 -6.77 -2.88
C LEU A 450 43.33 -7.99 -3.67
N ASN A 451 42.02 -8.15 -3.81
CA ASN A 451 41.44 -9.23 -4.60
C ASN A 451 40.28 -8.68 -5.43
N PRO A 452 40.53 -7.89 -6.49
CA PRO A 452 39.47 -7.46 -7.39
C PRO A 452 38.66 -8.67 -7.89
N GLU A 453 39.32 -9.78 -8.24
CA GLU A 453 38.64 -10.97 -8.77
C GLU A 453 37.72 -11.65 -7.74
N LYS A 454 38.16 -11.83 -6.48
CA LYS A 454 37.37 -12.50 -5.42
C LYS A 454 36.37 -11.58 -4.73
N SER A 455 36.60 -10.26 -4.76
CA SER A 455 35.61 -9.27 -4.30
C SER A 455 34.53 -8.98 -5.34
N GLY A 456 34.51 -9.72 -6.46
CA GLY A 456 33.42 -9.72 -7.43
C GLY A 456 33.58 -8.75 -8.61
N THR A 457 34.80 -8.25 -8.89
CA THR A 457 35.02 -7.32 -10.02
C THR A 457 35.39 -7.99 -11.35
N HIS A 458 35.41 -9.33 -11.44
CA HIS A 458 35.74 -10.06 -12.68
C HIS A 458 34.55 -10.47 -13.55
N ALA A 459 33.37 -9.88 -13.37
CA ALA A 459 32.36 -9.89 -14.41
C ALA A 459 31.90 -8.46 -14.65
N LEU A 460 31.80 -8.09 -15.92
CA LEU A 460 31.35 -6.83 -16.52
C LEU A 460 29.93 -6.39 -16.11
N HIS A 461 29.49 -6.62 -14.87
CA HIS A 461 28.23 -6.12 -14.37
C HIS A 461 28.47 -4.81 -13.59
N PRO A 462 28.02 -3.63 -14.07
CA PRO A 462 28.27 -2.31 -13.48
C PRO A 462 27.65 -2.08 -12.09
N SER A 463 27.07 -3.11 -11.49
CA SER A 463 26.42 -3.06 -10.18
C SER A 463 27.35 -3.62 -9.12
N ILE A 464 28.46 -2.94 -8.83
CA ILE A 464 29.12 -3.14 -7.53
C ILE A 464 28.10 -2.70 -6.47
N TRP A 465 27.59 -3.69 -5.73
CA TRP A 465 26.51 -3.51 -4.77
C TRP A 465 27.02 -2.78 -3.53
N ILE A 466 26.74 -1.48 -3.44
CA ILE A 466 27.11 -0.67 -2.29
C ILE A 466 26.05 -0.86 -1.21
N VAL A 467 26.29 -1.80 -0.29
CA VAL A 467 25.52 -1.85 0.98
C VAL A 467 25.84 -0.58 1.76
N LYS A 468 24.80 0.14 2.22
CA LYS A 468 25.03 1.33 3.03
C LYS A 468 25.78 0.94 4.30
N ALA A 469 26.71 1.80 4.74
CA ALA A 469 27.55 1.53 5.91
C ALA A 469 26.76 1.07 7.13
N ARG A 470 25.66 1.77 7.40
CA ARG A 470 24.76 1.47 8.52
C ARG A 470 24.04 0.13 8.35
N ASP A 471 23.63 -0.22 7.13
CA ASP A 471 23.03 -1.53 6.86
C ASP A 471 24.06 -2.64 7.06
N MET A 472 25.32 -2.43 6.62
CA MET A 472 26.42 -3.36 6.87
C MET A 472 26.71 -3.52 8.36
N TYR A 473 26.77 -2.42 9.10
CA TYR A 473 26.96 -2.44 10.55
C TYR A 473 25.85 -3.23 11.26
N ASN A 474 24.59 -3.05 10.87
CA ASN A 474 23.49 -3.81 11.45
C ASN A 474 23.63 -5.32 11.20
N ILE A 475 24.14 -5.74 10.04
CA ILE A 475 24.44 -7.15 9.74
C ILE A 475 25.58 -7.63 10.63
N VAL A 476 26.63 -6.83 10.79
CA VAL A 476 27.79 -7.17 11.64
C VAL A 476 27.40 -7.26 13.10
N ALA A 477 26.61 -6.32 13.62
CA ALA A 477 26.13 -6.35 14.99
C ALA A 477 25.27 -7.60 15.27
N LEU A 478 24.42 -7.98 14.31
CA LEU A 478 23.62 -9.20 14.39
C LEU A 478 24.52 -10.45 14.41
N ALA A 479 25.47 -10.54 13.47
CA ALA A 479 26.39 -11.66 13.37
C ALA A 479 27.33 -11.77 14.59
N ALA A 480 27.87 -10.64 15.05
CA ALA A 480 28.75 -10.55 16.21
C ALA A 480 28.05 -11.08 17.46
N ARG A 481 26.77 -10.73 17.64
CA ARG A 481 26.05 -11.20 18.81
C ARG A 481 25.58 -12.64 18.69
N THR A 482 25.16 -13.09 17.52
CA THR A 482 24.94 -14.52 17.27
C THR A 482 26.20 -15.31 17.58
N PHE A 483 27.35 -14.88 17.07
CA PHE A 483 28.65 -15.48 17.38
C PHE A 483 28.93 -15.49 18.89
N GLY A 484 28.75 -14.36 19.58
CA GLY A 484 28.98 -14.26 21.01
C GLY A 484 28.06 -15.15 21.85
N ASP A 485 26.81 -15.34 21.45
CA ASP A 485 25.85 -16.23 22.14
C ASP A 485 26.23 -17.71 22.01
N SER A 486 26.97 -18.09 20.96
CA SER A 486 27.44 -19.45 20.69
C SER A 486 28.94 -19.64 20.91
N TYR A 487 29.62 -18.65 21.50
CA TYR A 487 31.09 -18.66 21.61
C TYR A 487 31.62 -19.90 22.34
N ASP A 488 30.98 -20.29 23.45
CA ASP A 488 31.38 -21.45 24.23
C ASP A 488 31.36 -22.73 23.37
N GLN A 489 30.27 -22.94 22.61
CA GLN A 489 30.12 -24.07 21.67
C GLN A 489 31.18 -24.04 20.56
N ILE A 490 31.54 -22.84 20.07
CA ILE A 490 32.57 -22.67 19.05
C ILE A 490 33.94 -23.07 19.60
N THR A 491 34.25 -22.69 20.85
CA THR A 491 35.54 -22.99 21.49
C THR A 491 35.69 -24.45 21.93
N GLU A 492 34.60 -25.16 22.16
CA GLU A 492 34.60 -26.58 22.52
C GLU A 492 35.03 -27.50 21.37
N VAL A 493 34.94 -27.06 20.11
CA VAL A 493 35.32 -27.89 18.96
C VAL A 493 36.82 -27.71 18.67
N PRO A 494 37.68 -28.70 18.96
CA PRO A 494 39.12 -28.57 18.79
C PRO A 494 39.52 -28.45 17.31
N GLY A 495 40.27 -27.40 16.97
CA GLY A 495 40.81 -27.15 15.62
C GLY A 495 40.38 -25.80 15.04
N GLN A 496 41.04 -25.36 13.96
CA GLN A 496 40.52 -24.23 13.17
C GLN A 496 39.32 -24.71 12.35
N ASN A 497 38.16 -24.19 12.69
CA ASN A 497 36.91 -24.47 11.99
C ASN A 497 36.49 -23.24 11.19
N ALA A 498 35.98 -23.45 9.98
CA ALA A 498 35.31 -22.42 9.23
C ALA A 498 33.92 -22.21 9.86
N ILE A 499 33.67 -21.00 10.37
CA ILE A 499 32.42 -20.68 11.04
C ILE A 499 31.51 -19.97 10.03
N LYS A 500 30.27 -20.42 9.93
CA LYS A 500 29.26 -19.86 9.03
C LYS A 500 28.04 -19.43 9.82
N ILE A 501 27.60 -18.19 9.65
CA ILE A 501 26.38 -17.67 10.24
C ILE A 501 25.38 -17.40 9.13
N ASP A 502 24.22 -18.05 9.17
CA ASP A 502 23.17 -17.83 8.18
C ASP A 502 22.05 -16.94 8.71
N LEU A 503 22.13 -15.64 8.42
CA LEU A 503 21.11 -14.66 8.78
C LEU A 503 19.86 -14.77 7.88
N ARG A 504 19.89 -15.58 6.82
CA ARG A 504 18.73 -15.80 5.95
C ARG A 504 17.67 -16.65 6.63
N SER A 505 18.04 -17.48 7.60
CA SER A 505 17.13 -18.28 8.42
C SER A 505 16.03 -17.44 9.08
N LEU A 506 16.33 -16.20 9.46
CA LEU A 506 15.35 -15.24 9.99
C LEU A 506 14.19 -14.94 9.04
N LEU A 507 14.42 -15.04 7.73
CA LEU A 507 13.41 -14.81 6.69
C LEU A 507 12.44 -15.99 6.56
N GLU A 508 12.85 -17.13 7.08
CA GLU A 508 12.07 -18.37 7.12
C GLU A 508 11.44 -18.58 8.50
N GLY A 509 11.59 -17.62 9.42
CA GLY A 509 11.16 -17.74 10.81
C GLY A 509 11.99 -18.73 11.62
N ARG A 510 13.15 -19.15 11.10
CA ARG A 510 14.06 -20.08 11.78
C ARG A 510 15.06 -19.31 12.62
N GLU A 511 15.48 -19.91 13.73
CA GLU A 511 16.59 -19.39 14.52
C GLU A 511 17.85 -19.25 13.64
N VAL A 512 18.67 -18.25 13.96
CA VAL A 512 19.95 -18.05 13.27
C VAL A 512 20.88 -19.19 13.67
N MET A 513 21.18 -20.07 12.71
CA MET A 513 22.07 -21.20 12.92
C MET A 513 23.52 -20.78 12.70
N ILE A 514 24.40 -21.27 13.58
CA ILE A 514 25.84 -21.27 13.36
C ILE A 514 26.24 -22.67 12.90
N HIS A 515 26.91 -22.74 11.75
CA HIS A 515 27.53 -23.97 11.27
C HIS A 515 29.04 -23.90 11.49
N ILE A 516 29.55 -24.85 12.26
CA ILE A 516 30.98 -25.06 12.48
C ILE A 516 31.42 -26.14 11.50
N VAL A 517 32.14 -25.76 10.44
CA VAL A 517 32.62 -26.68 9.41
C VAL A 517 34.10 -26.99 9.66
N PRO A 518 34.49 -28.26 9.83
CA PRO A 518 35.89 -28.62 9.93
C PRO A 518 36.64 -28.18 8.68
N GLU A 519 37.74 -27.45 8.82
CA GLU A 519 38.57 -27.12 7.66
C GLU A 519 39.18 -28.39 7.05
N THR A 520 38.91 -28.63 5.77
CA THR A 520 39.47 -29.77 5.04
C THR A 520 40.84 -29.42 4.44
N GLY A 521 41.81 -30.34 4.60
CA GLY A 521 43.04 -30.46 3.81
C GLY A 521 44.00 -29.26 3.81
N GLU A 522 43.78 -28.32 2.89
CA GLU A 522 44.73 -27.23 2.59
C GLU A 522 44.60 -26.04 3.55
N GLY A 523 43.38 -25.72 4.01
CA GLY A 523 43.15 -24.66 5.01
C GLY A 523 43.85 -25.01 6.33
N LYS A 524 43.68 -26.26 6.76
CA LYS A 524 44.28 -26.82 7.98
C LYS A 524 45.81 -26.77 7.98
N LYS A 525 46.47 -26.91 6.83
CA LYS A 525 47.95 -26.78 6.73
C LYS A 525 48.41 -25.34 6.96
N ARG A 526 47.78 -24.36 6.29
CA ARG A 526 48.10 -22.93 6.51
C ARG A 526 47.77 -22.47 7.93
N ALA A 527 46.68 -22.99 8.48
CA ALA A 527 46.23 -22.78 9.84
C ALA A 527 47.20 -23.28 10.90
N MET A 528 47.83 -24.44 10.69
CA MET A 528 48.79 -25.04 11.62
C MET A 528 50.17 -24.35 11.58
N GLU A 529 50.56 -23.79 10.44
CA GLU A 529 51.84 -23.09 10.28
C GLU A 529 51.82 -21.66 10.85
N ALA A 530 50.65 -21.02 10.89
CA ALA A 530 50.46 -19.74 11.55
C ALA A 530 50.13 -19.95 13.05
N ALA A 531 50.79 -19.23 13.95
CA ALA A 531 50.37 -19.15 15.36
C ALA A 531 48.87 -18.86 15.42
N GLN A 532 48.12 -19.56 16.29
CA GLN A 532 46.66 -19.47 16.37
C GLN A 532 46.21 -18.00 16.25
N PRO A 533 45.47 -17.63 15.18
CA PRO A 533 45.03 -16.26 15.02
C PRO A 533 44.12 -15.92 16.20
N LEU A 534 44.32 -14.76 16.85
CA LEU A 534 43.46 -14.34 17.98
C LEU A 534 42.07 -13.86 17.53
N TRP A 535 41.66 -14.22 16.31
CA TRP A 535 40.39 -13.87 15.70
C TRP A 535 39.80 -15.06 14.94
N HIS A 536 38.49 -15.09 14.86
CA HIS A 536 37.73 -16.05 14.08
C HIS A 536 37.28 -15.42 12.77
N ASN A 537 37.59 -16.08 11.65
CA ASN A 537 37.02 -15.73 10.36
C ASN A 537 35.64 -16.38 10.24
N VAL A 538 34.61 -15.56 10.02
CA VAL A 538 33.22 -16.01 9.97
C VAL A 538 32.56 -15.61 8.66
N GLU A 539 32.07 -16.58 7.91
CA GLU A 539 31.28 -16.35 6.70
C GLU A 539 29.83 -16.07 7.07
N VAL A 540 29.39 -14.83 6.86
CA VAL A 540 28.02 -14.41 7.17
C VAL A 540 27.19 -14.36 5.88
N TYR A 541 26.14 -15.18 5.83
CA TYR A 541 25.18 -15.22 4.74
C TYR A 541 23.96 -14.35 5.09
N PHE A 542 23.54 -13.49 4.18
CA PHE A 542 22.41 -12.58 4.39
C PHE A 542 21.69 -12.25 3.08
N MET A 543 20.46 -11.73 3.16
CA MET A 543 19.75 -11.24 1.97
C MET A 543 19.94 -9.73 1.80
N HIS A 544 20.27 -9.33 0.57
CA HIS A 544 20.30 -7.92 0.17
C HIS A 544 19.65 -7.77 -1.20
N GLU A 545 18.63 -6.91 -1.28
CA GLU A 545 17.88 -6.66 -2.53
C GLU A 545 17.35 -7.94 -3.21
N GLY A 546 16.93 -8.93 -2.42
CA GLY A 546 16.40 -10.19 -2.92
C GLY A 546 17.46 -11.19 -3.38
N GLN A 547 18.75 -10.91 -3.19
CA GLN A 547 19.83 -11.83 -3.50
C GLN A 547 20.54 -12.30 -2.23
N THR A 548 20.91 -13.58 -2.18
CA THR A 548 21.82 -14.10 -1.16
C THR A 548 23.19 -13.48 -1.35
N ARG A 549 23.76 -12.98 -0.27
CA ARG A 549 25.10 -12.45 -0.19
C ARG A 549 25.88 -13.19 0.89
N THR A 550 27.18 -13.23 0.73
CA THR A 550 28.11 -13.76 1.73
C THR A 550 29.18 -12.71 2.00
N ARG A 551 29.59 -12.59 3.25
CA ARG A 551 30.67 -11.70 3.64
C ARG A 551 31.52 -12.33 4.73
N LEU A 552 32.83 -12.27 4.55
CA LEU A 552 33.77 -12.67 5.59
C LEU A 552 33.87 -11.57 6.63
N MET A 553 33.66 -11.93 7.89
CA MET A 553 33.79 -11.06 9.06
C MET A 553 34.84 -11.63 10.00
N GLN A 554 35.43 -10.76 10.81
CA GLN A 554 36.46 -11.15 11.76
C GLN A 554 35.99 -10.81 13.17
N PHE A 555 35.82 -11.83 14.01
CA PHE A 555 35.43 -11.63 15.40
C PHE A 555 36.62 -11.88 16.32
N VAL A 556 36.86 -10.92 17.21
CA VAL A 556 37.95 -10.95 18.19
C VAL A 556 37.32 -11.02 19.57
N HIS A 557 37.78 -11.94 20.40
CA HIS A 557 37.34 -11.97 21.79
C HIS A 557 37.86 -10.73 22.53
N GLU A 558 37.03 -10.14 23.39
CA GLU A 558 37.32 -8.84 24.02
C GLU A 558 38.64 -8.84 24.82
N GLU A 559 39.04 -9.97 25.40
CA GLU A 559 40.31 -10.12 26.12
C GLU A 559 41.56 -9.90 25.24
N HIS A 560 41.39 -9.98 23.92
CA HIS A 560 42.43 -9.76 22.93
C HIS A 560 42.33 -8.39 22.24
N ALA A 561 41.29 -7.60 22.53
CA ALA A 561 41.02 -6.33 21.83
C ALA A 561 42.22 -5.35 21.90
N GLY A 562 42.94 -5.32 23.01
CA GLY A 562 44.13 -4.47 23.20
C GLY A 562 45.42 -4.98 22.54
N ARG A 563 45.43 -6.20 21.99
CA ARG A 563 46.61 -6.80 21.32
C ARG A 563 46.69 -6.45 19.84
N PHE A 564 45.65 -5.82 19.31
CA PHE A 564 45.55 -5.43 17.89
C PHE A 564 45.71 -3.93 17.74
N ARG A 565 46.83 -3.50 17.13
CA ARG A 565 46.94 -2.16 16.56
C ARG A 565 46.46 -2.21 15.12
N MET A 566 45.19 -1.93 14.89
CA MET A 566 44.74 -1.63 13.54
C MET A 566 44.85 -0.13 13.28
N PRO A 567 45.41 0.27 12.13
CA PRO A 567 45.54 1.70 11.78
C PRO A 567 44.17 2.38 11.60
N PHE A 568 43.11 1.59 11.35
CA PHE A 568 41.73 2.06 11.26
C PHE A 568 40.75 0.97 11.69
N ARG A 569 39.55 1.37 12.12
CA ARG A 569 38.50 0.45 12.56
C ARG A 569 37.76 -0.14 11.37
N LEU A 570 37.67 -1.47 11.28
CA LEU A 570 36.91 -2.16 10.25
C LEU A 570 35.46 -2.37 10.72
N LEU A 571 34.47 -1.96 9.92
CA LEU A 571 33.06 -2.24 10.21
C LEU A 571 32.73 -3.73 10.21
N THR A 572 33.54 -4.58 9.58
CA THR A 572 33.42 -6.05 9.53
C THR A 572 34.09 -6.76 10.69
N GLN A 573 34.72 -6.00 11.59
CA GLN A 573 35.25 -6.51 12.83
C GLN A 573 34.35 -6.12 13.99
N ALA A 574 34.06 -7.11 14.83
CA ALA A 574 33.39 -6.85 16.09
C ALA A 574 34.11 -7.57 17.23
N TYR A 575 34.12 -6.90 18.37
CA TYR A 575 34.55 -7.50 19.62
C TYR A 575 33.37 -8.21 20.24
N THR A 576 33.60 -9.45 20.64
CA THR A 576 32.56 -10.26 21.28
C THR A 576 32.91 -10.34 22.75
N SER A 577 32.12 -9.68 23.58
CA SER A 577 32.18 -9.91 25.03
C SER A 577 31.64 -11.31 25.26
N GLY A 578 32.46 -12.26 25.71
CA GLY A 578 31.94 -13.51 26.25
C GLY A 578 30.87 -13.19 27.31
N LYS A 579 29.84 -14.02 27.45
CA LYS A 579 28.93 -13.91 28.60
C LYS A 579 29.78 -14.11 29.86
N VAL A 580 30.28 -13.03 30.44
CA VAL A 580 30.80 -13.07 31.80
C VAL A 580 29.58 -13.33 32.67
N LEU A 581 29.35 -14.61 32.93
CA LEU A 581 28.50 -15.14 33.97
C LEU A 581 29.10 -14.75 35.33
N LYS A 582 29.06 -13.45 35.64
CA LYS A 582 29.15 -12.90 37.00
C LYS A 582 28.19 -11.74 37.14
N LYS A 583 26.91 -12.10 37.16
CA LYS A 583 25.92 -11.41 38.01
C LYS A 583 26.28 -11.72 39.48
N THR A 584 27.42 -11.22 39.95
CA THR A 584 27.79 -11.28 41.37
C THR A 584 28.81 -10.19 41.68
N LEU A 585 28.35 -9.21 42.46
CA LEU A 585 29.15 -8.27 43.26
C LEU A 585 29.96 -7.20 42.51
N PHE A 586 29.29 -6.18 41.96
CA PHE A 586 29.80 -4.81 41.99
C PHE A 586 28.66 -3.77 42.13
N LEU A 587 27.92 -3.89 43.23
CA LEU A 587 27.12 -2.80 43.79
C LEU A 587 27.41 -2.70 45.28
N ARG A 588 28.51 -2.02 45.64
CA ARG A 588 28.62 -1.32 46.93
C ARG A 588 29.84 -0.39 46.97
N ARG A 589 29.57 0.83 47.46
CA ARG A 589 30.48 1.97 47.81
C ARG A 589 30.86 2.88 46.64
N LYS A 590 30.56 4.19 46.64
CA LYS A 590 29.98 5.13 47.64
C LYS A 590 29.33 6.28 46.86
N SER A 591 28.11 6.65 47.22
CA SER A 591 27.58 7.98 46.88
C SER A 591 28.38 9.03 47.65
N LYS A 592 29.12 9.88 46.95
CA LYS A 592 29.38 11.24 47.45
C LYS A 592 28.41 12.16 46.71
N LYS A 593 27.52 12.79 47.49
CA LYS A 593 26.68 13.92 47.09
C LYS A 593 27.54 14.96 46.36
N ALA A 594 27.23 15.24 45.10
CA ALA A 594 27.58 16.50 44.46
C ALA A 594 26.29 17.31 44.33
N LEU A 595 26.20 18.35 45.16
CA LEU A 595 25.20 19.41 45.05
C LEU A 595 25.36 20.09 43.69
N TRP A 596 24.31 20.07 42.87
CA TRP A 596 24.16 20.99 41.75
C TRP A 596 23.45 22.26 42.24
N PRO A 597 23.90 23.47 41.84
CA PRO A 597 23.23 24.71 42.20
C PRO A 597 21.93 24.88 41.40
N LYS A 598 20.92 25.43 42.06
CA LYS A 598 19.65 25.84 41.46
C LYS A 598 19.91 26.89 40.36
N ARG A 599 19.28 26.73 39.19
CA ARG A 599 19.16 27.80 38.19
C ARG A 599 18.22 28.90 38.73
N PRO A 600 18.49 30.18 38.44
CA PRO A 600 17.59 31.27 38.81
C PRO A 600 16.37 31.31 37.89
N SER A 601 15.21 31.57 38.49
CA SER A 601 13.99 31.99 37.80
C SER A 601 14.21 33.37 37.18
N PHE A 602 13.91 33.51 35.89
CA PHE A 602 13.73 34.81 35.25
C PHE A 602 12.25 35.15 35.27
N ASP A 603 11.88 36.14 36.08
CA ASP A 603 10.69 36.96 35.88
C ASP A 603 11.12 38.21 35.07
N SER A 604 10.52 38.36 33.90
CA SER A 604 10.17 39.64 33.24
C SER A 604 9.36 39.36 31.99
#